data_AF-A0A7X5ALE7-F1
#
_entry.id   AF-A0A7X5ALE7-F1
#
_cell.length_a   1.000
_cell.length_b   1.000
_cell.length_c   1.000
_cell.angle_alpha   90.00
_cell.angle_beta   90.00
_cell.angle_gamma   90.00
#
_symmetry.space_group_name_H-M   'P 1'
#
loop_
_entity.id
_entity.type
_entity.pdbx_description
1 polymer ?
#
loop_
_entity_poly.entity_id
_entity_poly.type
_entity_poly.pdbx_seq_one_letter_code
_entity_poly.pdbx_strand_id
1 'polypeptide(L)'
;MRAFFQHFSHIGKALREFSGNSQFYQLSCFLLAISRLLQVVSFFLPLKILIMLSSKQPPSYLEYLPIEITYDTALTLLILMVPTAYCGYMIAGVFHRFFIDRDLAKWKESGYKTTLINVKSKAKLVKLHAHLSKALSEIILVVMSLLLVLVIDFPMFVVVCIMLFLNLKVFVAKVFYKSDQGRVGVFRLHRRQYIEYFTSMNFVIVFMLLAAQVSYSYIGIFEALFVILLSRMMFQSMQRFSVENLYIVHHLGFEQKL
;
A
#
# COMPACT_ATOMS: atom_id res chain seq x y z
N MET A 1 -16.83 -15.96 -6.89
CA MET A 1 -17.26 -14.85 -6.00
C MET A 1 -17.36 -15.30 -4.54
N ARG A 2 -17.98 -16.45 -4.22
CA ARG A 2 -18.09 -16.93 -2.83
C ARG A 2 -16.75 -17.02 -2.06
N ALA A 3 -15.72 -17.62 -2.67
CA ALA A 3 -14.39 -17.72 -2.05
C ALA A 3 -13.73 -16.36 -1.75
N PHE A 4 -13.98 -15.34 -2.58
CA PHE A 4 -13.51 -13.97 -2.37
C PHE A 4 -14.13 -13.35 -1.12
N PHE A 5 -15.45 -13.36 -1.02
CA PHE A 5 -16.13 -12.83 0.16
C PHE A 5 -15.79 -13.61 1.43
N GLN A 6 -15.64 -14.94 1.34
CA GLN A 6 -15.20 -15.76 2.47
C GLN A 6 -13.80 -15.34 2.96
N HIS A 7 -12.84 -15.21 2.04
CA HIS A 7 -11.48 -14.78 2.37
C HIS A 7 -11.47 -13.45 3.14
N PHE A 8 -12.12 -12.42 2.60
CA PHE A 8 -12.18 -11.10 3.25
C PHE A 8 -13.03 -11.09 4.51
N SER A 9 -14.06 -11.94 4.62
CA SER A 9 -14.82 -12.09 5.87
C SER A 9 -13.94 -12.65 6.99
N HIS A 10 -13.10 -13.65 6.70
CA HIS A 10 -12.18 -14.21 7.69
C HIS A 10 -11.10 -13.21 8.13
N ILE A 11 -10.53 -12.48 7.17
CA ILE A 11 -9.57 -11.40 7.47
C ILE A 11 -10.24 -10.29 8.29
N GLY A 12 -11.47 -9.90 7.92
CA GLY A 12 -12.24 -8.89 8.66
C GLY A 12 -12.54 -9.30 10.10
N LYS A 13 -12.83 -10.58 10.36
CA LYS A 13 -12.98 -11.11 11.73
C LYS A 13 -11.69 -11.03 12.53
N ALA A 14 -10.56 -11.43 11.93
CA ALA A 14 -9.26 -11.32 12.57
C ALA A 14 -8.86 -9.86 12.85
N LEU A 15 -9.15 -8.96 11.92
CA LEU A 15 -8.92 -7.52 12.07
C LEU A 15 -9.77 -6.95 13.20
N ARG A 16 -11.05 -7.33 13.29
CA ARG A 16 -11.95 -6.88 14.34
C ARG A 16 -11.50 -7.34 15.73
N GLU A 17 -11.00 -8.58 15.84
CA GLU A 17 -10.46 -9.11 17.10
C GLU A 17 -9.26 -8.29 17.60
N PHE A 18 -8.32 -7.95 16.72
CA PHE A 18 -7.13 -7.19 17.11
C PHE A 18 -7.40 -5.70 17.27
N SER A 19 -8.13 -5.11 16.33
CA SER A 19 -8.47 -3.69 16.35
C SER A 19 -9.43 -3.33 17.49
N GLY A 20 -10.31 -4.24 17.91
CA GLY A 20 -11.25 -3.99 19.01
C GLY A 20 -10.56 -3.95 20.38
N ASN A 21 -9.38 -4.54 20.50
CA ASN A 21 -8.67 -4.69 21.76
C ASN A 21 -7.64 -3.58 22.04
N SER A 22 -7.24 -2.79 21.03
CA SER A 22 -6.19 -1.80 21.24
C SER A 22 -6.22 -0.63 20.24
N GLN A 23 -6.36 0.59 20.76
CA GLN A 23 -6.18 1.82 19.97
C GLN A 23 -4.74 1.97 19.44
N PHE A 24 -3.75 1.42 20.17
CA PHE A 24 -2.35 1.45 19.74
C PHE A 24 -2.12 0.68 18.44
N TYR A 25 -2.92 -0.36 18.19
CA TYR A 25 -2.87 -1.13 16.96
C TYR A 25 -3.26 -0.29 15.74
N GLN A 26 -4.40 0.41 15.81
CA GLN A 26 -4.88 1.27 14.72
C GLN A 26 -3.90 2.42 14.45
N LEU A 27 -3.43 3.10 15.51
CA LEU A 27 -2.46 4.18 15.41
C LEU A 27 -1.16 3.69 14.78
N SER A 28 -0.67 2.53 15.20
CA SER A 28 0.53 1.91 14.64
C SER A 28 0.38 1.64 13.14
N CYS A 29 -0.76 1.08 12.70
CA CYS A 29 -1.01 0.82 11.28
C CYS A 29 -1.06 2.11 10.46
N PHE A 30 -1.69 3.16 11.00
CA PHE A 30 -1.76 4.47 10.36
C PHE A 30 -0.39 5.14 10.25
N LEU A 31 0.43 5.10 11.32
CA LEU A 31 1.79 5.63 11.30
C LEU A 31 2.69 4.93 10.28
N LEU A 32 2.54 3.61 10.11
CA LEU A 32 3.28 2.87 9.08
C LEU A 32 2.86 3.29 7.66
N ALA A 33 1.57 3.53 7.45
CA ALA A 33 1.08 4.04 6.17
C ALA A 33 1.61 5.45 5.89
N ILE A 34 1.57 6.36 6.87
CA ILE A 34 2.14 7.72 6.77
C ILE A 34 3.64 7.65 6.50
N SER A 35 4.39 6.83 7.22
CA SER A 35 5.84 6.68 7.04
C SER A 35 6.16 6.34 5.58
N ARG A 36 5.42 5.40 4.97
CA ARG A 36 5.62 5.02 3.57
C ARG A 36 5.17 6.08 2.59
N LEU A 37 4.09 6.79 2.87
CA LEU A 37 3.67 7.92 2.05
C LEU A 37 4.73 9.03 2.05
N LEU A 38 5.26 9.38 3.22
CA LEU A 38 6.33 10.36 3.38
C LEU A 38 7.62 9.91 2.69
N GLN A 39 7.94 8.61 2.73
CA GLN A 39 9.06 8.06 1.97
C GLN A 39 8.88 8.27 0.45
N VAL A 40 7.67 8.10 -0.08
CA VAL A 40 7.42 8.36 -1.51
C VAL A 40 7.50 9.85 -1.83
N VAL A 41 6.95 10.71 -0.97
CA VAL A 41 7.10 12.16 -1.10
C VAL A 41 8.57 12.58 -1.07
N SER A 42 9.37 11.99 -0.18
CA SER A 42 10.78 12.31 -0.03
C SER A 42 11.63 11.87 -1.23
N PHE A 43 11.24 10.81 -1.93
CA PHE A 43 11.84 10.41 -3.21
C PHE A 43 11.36 11.27 -4.39
N PHE A 44 10.13 11.76 -4.35
CA PHE A 44 9.55 12.54 -5.43
C PHE A 44 10.02 14.00 -5.45
N LEU A 45 10.14 14.63 -4.28
CA LEU A 45 10.52 16.03 -4.16
C LEU A 45 11.86 16.34 -4.86
N PRO A 46 12.94 15.54 -4.72
CA PRO A 46 14.18 15.76 -5.46
C PRO A 46 14.01 15.71 -6.97
N LEU A 47 13.21 14.77 -7.49
CA LEU A 47 12.92 14.68 -8.92
C LEU A 47 12.21 15.94 -9.41
N LYS A 48 11.23 16.42 -8.64
CA LYS A 48 10.49 17.64 -8.96
C LYS A 48 11.39 18.88 -8.96
N ILE A 49 12.28 18.98 -7.98
CA ILE A 49 13.28 20.06 -7.88
C ILE A 49 14.18 20.05 -9.11
N LEU A 50 14.68 18.89 -9.53
CA LEU A 50 15.53 18.76 -10.73
C LEU A 50 14.80 19.21 -12.00
N ILE A 51 13.52 18.83 -12.15
CA ILE A 51 12.73 19.24 -13.32
C ILE A 51 12.49 20.76 -13.30
N MET A 52 12.14 21.34 -12.14
CA MET A 52 11.97 22.79 -12.01
C MET A 52 13.25 23.53 -12.39
N LEU A 53 14.39 23.14 -11.80
CA LEU A 53 15.71 23.69 -12.11
C LEU A 53 16.04 23.64 -13.61
N SER A 54 15.68 22.53 -14.29
CA SER A 54 15.90 22.38 -15.72
C SER A 54 14.96 23.24 -16.58
N SER A 55 13.70 23.39 -16.17
CA SER A 55 12.67 24.10 -16.94
C SER A 55 12.76 25.62 -16.82
N LYS A 56 13.40 26.15 -15.77
CA LYS A 56 13.47 27.59 -15.43
C LYS A 56 12.11 28.30 -15.41
N GLN A 57 11.02 27.56 -15.26
CA GLN A 57 9.66 28.09 -15.18
C GLN A 57 8.94 27.48 -13.98
N PRO A 58 8.10 28.26 -13.27
CA PRO A 58 7.25 27.70 -12.24
C PRO A 58 6.25 26.75 -12.89
N PRO A 59 5.98 25.58 -12.28
CA PRO A 59 4.95 24.70 -12.78
C PRO A 59 3.58 25.37 -12.65
N SER A 60 2.76 25.21 -13.69
CA SER A 60 1.46 25.89 -13.86
C SER A 60 0.51 25.72 -12.69
N TYR A 61 0.59 24.62 -11.93
CA TYR A 61 -0.28 24.43 -10.77
C TYR A 61 -0.03 25.44 -9.63
N LEU A 62 1.13 26.11 -9.57
CA LEU A 62 1.40 27.14 -8.57
C LEU A 62 0.53 28.40 -8.79
N GLU A 63 0.03 28.61 -10.01
CA GLU A 63 -0.86 29.73 -10.34
C GLU A 63 -2.23 29.60 -9.64
N TYR A 64 -2.63 28.40 -9.21
CA TYR A 64 -3.88 28.17 -8.47
C TYR A 64 -3.77 28.47 -6.97
N LEU A 65 -2.57 28.70 -6.44
CA LEU A 65 -2.41 29.08 -5.05
C LEU A 65 -2.71 30.58 -4.89
N PRO A 66 -3.54 31.00 -3.92
CA PRO A 66 -3.87 32.41 -3.68
C PRO A 66 -2.71 33.21 -3.08
N ILE A 67 -1.47 32.74 -3.24
CA ILE A 67 -0.26 33.33 -2.67
C ILE A 67 0.69 33.56 -3.85
N GLU A 68 1.10 34.81 -4.07
CA GLU A 68 2.14 35.15 -5.04
C GLU A 68 3.50 34.63 -4.52
N ILE A 69 3.81 33.38 -4.86
CA ILE A 69 5.09 32.76 -4.50
C ILE A 69 6.03 32.92 -5.69
N THR A 70 7.16 33.61 -5.48
CA THR A 70 8.21 33.70 -6.50
C THR A 70 8.83 32.32 -6.75
N TYR A 71 9.32 32.09 -7.98
CA TYR A 71 9.94 30.82 -8.37
C TYR A 71 11.04 30.36 -7.40
N ASP A 72 11.92 31.29 -6.99
CA ASP A 72 13.00 31.01 -6.03
C ASP A 72 12.49 30.62 -4.64
N THR A 73 11.38 31.23 -4.19
CA THR A 73 10.74 30.88 -2.91
C THR A 73 10.12 29.49 -2.98
N ALA A 74 9.41 29.16 -4.08
CA ALA A 74 8.82 27.84 -4.27
C ALA A 74 9.90 26.75 -4.33
N LEU A 75 10.99 27.00 -5.04
CA LEU A 75 12.13 26.11 -5.12
C LEU A 75 12.77 25.89 -3.75
N THR A 76 13.01 26.96 -2.99
CA THR A 76 13.55 26.91 -1.63
C THR A 76 12.67 26.10 -0.70
N LEU A 77 11.35 26.31 -0.75
CA LEU A 77 10.38 25.55 0.04
C LEU A 77 10.43 24.05 -0.30
N LEU A 78 10.46 23.69 -1.59
CA LEU A 78 10.58 22.29 -2.01
C LEU A 78 11.88 21.66 -1.50
N ILE A 79 13.00 22.37 -1.59
CA ILE A 79 14.30 21.90 -1.06
C ILE A 79 14.22 21.66 0.45
N LEU A 80 13.59 22.56 1.21
CA LEU A 80 13.40 22.40 2.66
C LEU A 80 12.40 21.29 3.02
N MET A 81 11.41 21.02 2.16
CA MET A 81 10.47 19.92 2.37
C MET A 81 11.12 18.54 2.25
N VAL A 82 12.20 18.39 1.48
CA VAL A 82 12.92 17.10 1.35
C VAL A 82 13.41 16.58 2.71
N PRO A 83 14.30 17.27 3.45
CA PRO A 83 14.77 16.79 4.75
C PRO A 83 13.63 16.67 5.77
N THR A 84 12.62 17.55 5.74
CA THR A 84 11.45 17.44 6.62
C THR A 84 10.65 16.17 6.33
N ALA A 85 10.41 15.81 5.07
CA ALA A 85 9.76 14.55 4.71
C ALA A 85 10.61 13.34 5.10
N TYR A 86 11.94 13.43 4.96
CA TYR A 86 12.88 12.39 5.42
C TYR A 86 12.78 12.16 6.94
N CYS A 87 12.87 13.23 7.73
CA CYS A 87 12.71 13.17 9.18
C CYS A 87 11.32 12.65 9.57
N GLY A 88 10.27 13.13 8.90
CA GLY A 88 8.90 12.72 9.13
C GLY A 88 8.70 11.21 8.92
N TYR A 89 9.22 10.63 7.83
CA TYR A 89 9.09 9.18 7.63
C TYR A 89 9.83 8.39 8.71
N MET A 90 11.02 8.84 9.13
CA MET A 90 11.83 8.17 10.14
C MET A 90 11.11 8.17 11.48
N ILE A 91 10.63 9.34 11.90
CA ILE A 91 9.87 9.53 13.15
C ILE A 91 8.63 8.65 13.15
N ALA A 92 7.82 8.69 12.08
CA ALA A 92 6.62 7.86 11.97
C ALA A 92 6.94 6.36 12.03
N GLY A 93 8.05 5.92 11.42
CA GLY A 93 8.51 4.53 11.46
C GLY A 93 8.95 4.08 12.86
N VAL A 94 9.65 4.94 13.60
CA VAL A 94 10.05 4.69 14.99
C VAL A 94 8.83 4.58 15.89
N PHE A 95 7.89 5.52 15.80
CA PHE A 95 6.66 5.48 16.59
C PHE A 95 5.79 4.27 16.26
N HIS A 96 5.66 3.90 14.97
CA HIS A 96 4.99 2.66 14.57
C HIS A 96 5.56 1.45 15.32
N ARG A 97 6.90 1.31 15.32
CA ARG A 97 7.60 0.20 15.97
C ARG A 97 7.39 0.21 17.49
N PHE A 98 7.48 1.38 18.12
CA PHE A 98 7.21 1.55 19.54
C PHE A 98 5.80 1.09 19.92
N PHE A 99 4.78 1.51 19.16
CA PHE A 99 3.39 1.14 19.45
C PHE A 99 3.09 -0.33 19.18
N ILE A 100 3.61 -0.92 18.09
CA ILE A 100 3.36 -2.33 17.79
C ILE A 100 4.07 -3.25 18.79
N ASP A 101 5.29 -2.93 19.21
CA ASP A 101 6.04 -3.75 20.17
C ASP A 101 5.34 -3.74 21.54
N ARG A 102 4.84 -2.57 21.97
CA ARG A 102 4.05 -2.44 23.20
C ARG A 102 2.74 -3.21 23.13
N ASP A 103 2.09 -3.22 21.96
CA ASP A 103 0.86 -3.97 21.77
C ASP A 103 1.11 -5.49 21.73
N LEU A 104 2.17 -5.92 21.05
CA LEU A 104 2.60 -7.32 21.01
C LEU A 104 2.98 -7.84 22.42
N ALA A 105 3.58 -7.00 23.28
CA ALA A 105 3.85 -7.36 24.67
C ALA A 105 2.56 -7.68 25.44
N LYS A 106 1.50 -6.87 25.28
CA LYS A 106 0.19 -7.15 25.88
C LYS A 106 -0.40 -8.48 25.40
N TRP A 107 -0.26 -8.80 24.11
CA TRP A 107 -0.71 -10.10 23.58
C TRP A 107 0.13 -11.27 24.08
N LYS A 108 1.41 -11.04 24.40
CA LYS A 108 2.28 -12.03 25.03
C LYS A 108 1.96 -12.24 26.51
N GLU A 109 1.45 -11.24 27.21
CA GLU A 109 1.14 -11.31 28.64
C GLU A 109 -0.31 -11.73 28.91
N SER A 110 -1.26 -11.27 28.10
CA SER A 110 -2.68 -11.58 28.23
C SER A 110 -2.95 -13.09 28.12
N GLY A 111 -3.87 -13.57 28.96
CA GLY A 111 -4.37 -14.94 28.92
C GLY A 111 -5.00 -15.22 27.56
N TYR A 112 -4.54 -16.27 26.91
CA TYR A 112 -4.91 -16.61 25.53
C TYR A 112 -6.41 -16.94 25.43
N LYS A 113 -7.23 -15.95 25.10
CA LYS A 113 -8.64 -16.13 24.73
C LYS A 113 -8.92 -15.26 23.52
N THR A 114 -9.15 -15.92 22.38
CA THR A 114 -9.66 -15.27 21.17
C THR A 114 -11.09 -15.74 20.96
N THR A 115 -11.98 -14.82 20.61
CA THR A 115 -13.42 -15.10 20.46
C THR A 115 -13.80 -15.36 19.01
N LEU A 116 -13.19 -14.63 18.06
CA LEU A 116 -13.56 -14.67 16.65
C LEU A 116 -12.65 -15.54 15.78
N ILE A 117 -11.49 -15.95 16.28
CA ILE A 117 -10.46 -16.69 15.52
C ILE A 117 -10.00 -17.94 16.28
N ASN A 118 -9.76 -19.03 15.54
CA ASN A 118 -9.21 -20.26 16.10
C ASN A 118 -7.77 -20.41 15.62
N VAL A 119 -6.81 -20.11 16.50
CA VAL A 119 -5.38 -20.28 16.23
C VAL A 119 -4.84 -21.38 17.13
N LYS A 120 -3.99 -22.26 16.58
CA LYS A 120 -3.48 -23.46 17.30
C LYS A 120 -2.48 -23.13 18.41
N SER A 121 -1.82 -21.97 18.38
CA SER A 121 -0.83 -21.61 19.39
C SER A 121 -0.68 -20.10 19.58
N LYS A 122 -0.30 -19.70 20.80
CA LYS A 122 -0.01 -18.30 21.16
C LYS A 122 1.08 -17.68 20.28
N ALA A 123 2.14 -18.43 19.99
CA ALA A 123 3.20 -17.97 19.09
C ALA A 123 2.69 -17.68 17.66
N LYS A 124 1.77 -18.51 17.14
CA LYS A 124 1.13 -18.27 15.84
C LYS A 124 0.21 -17.06 15.86
N LEU A 125 -0.49 -16.83 16.98
CA LEU A 125 -1.35 -15.65 17.14
C LEU A 125 -0.56 -14.34 17.12
N VAL A 126 0.56 -14.29 17.85
CA VAL A 126 1.46 -13.11 17.88
C VAL A 126 2.03 -12.83 16.49
N LYS A 127 2.41 -13.87 15.74
CA LYS A 127 2.85 -13.71 14.34
C LYS A 127 1.72 -13.21 13.44
N LEU A 128 0.53 -13.80 13.56
CA LEU A 128 -0.66 -13.39 12.81
C LEU A 128 -0.99 -11.91 13.06
N HIS A 129 -0.93 -11.46 14.31
CA HIS A 129 -1.12 -10.05 14.68
C HIS A 129 -0.18 -9.10 13.92
N ALA A 130 1.12 -9.44 13.90
CA ALA A 130 2.12 -8.64 13.20
C ALA A 130 1.91 -8.62 11.68
N HIS A 131 1.62 -9.79 11.07
CA HIS A 131 1.32 -9.88 9.63
C HIS A 131 0.06 -9.10 9.27
N LEU A 132 -0.97 -9.16 10.12
CA LEU A 132 -2.21 -8.45 9.89
C LEU A 132 -2.06 -6.93 10.03
N SER A 133 -1.24 -6.46 10.98
CA SER A 133 -0.92 -5.04 11.13
C SER A 133 -0.24 -4.49 9.88
N LYS A 134 0.72 -5.24 9.32
CA LYS A 134 1.36 -4.90 8.05
C LYS A 134 0.37 -4.90 6.90
N ALA A 135 -0.47 -5.93 6.78
CA ALA A 135 -1.48 -6.00 5.73
C ALA A 135 -2.45 -4.80 5.80
N LEU A 136 -2.87 -4.40 7.00
CA LEU A 136 -3.75 -3.25 7.20
C LEU A 136 -3.06 -1.93 6.80
N SER A 137 -1.78 -1.74 7.15
CA SER A 137 -1.05 -0.53 6.75
C SER A 137 -0.89 -0.42 5.23
N GLU A 138 -0.71 -1.54 4.52
CA GLU A 138 -0.71 -1.53 3.04
C GLU A 138 -2.09 -1.13 2.48
N ILE A 139 -3.19 -1.63 3.06
CA ILE A 139 -4.55 -1.22 2.64
C ILE A 139 -4.74 0.27 2.85
N ILE A 140 -4.39 0.80 4.03
CA ILE A 140 -4.51 2.25 4.31
C ILE A 140 -3.71 3.04 3.29
N LEU A 141 -2.48 2.62 2.99
CA LEU A 141 -1.64 3.28 1.99
C LEU A 141 -2.26 3.24 0.59
N VAL A 142 -2.82 2.10 0.16
CA VAL A 142 -3.53 1.97 -1.12
C VAL A 142 -4.74 2.91 -1.17
N VAL A 143 -5.54 2.97 -0.11
CA VAL A 143 -6.72 3.85 -0.03
C VAL A 143 -6.30 5.32 -0.10
N MET A 144 -5.31 5.75 0.69
CA MET A 144 -4.81 7.13 0.63
C MET A 144 -4.28 7.49 -0.76
N SER A 145 -3.56 6.56 -1.39
CA SER A 145 -3.02 6.76 -2.75
C SER A 145 -4.11 6.84 -3.80
N LEU A 146 -5.16 6.02 -3.69
CA LEU A 146 -6.33 6.06 -4.55
C LEU A 146 -7.07 7.39 -4.42
N LEU A 147 -7.22 7.92 -3.21
CA LEU A 147 -7.82 9.25 -3.00
C LEU A 147 -7.00 10.36 -3.67
N LEU A 148 -5.66 10.26 -3.65
CA LEU A 148 -4.82 11.22 -4.37
C LEU A 148 -4.96 11.09 -5.89
N VAL A 149 -5.00 9.87 -6.44
CA VAL A 149 -5.23 9.67 -7.87
C VAL A 149 -6.63 10.17 -8.27
N LEU A 150 -7.65 9.95 -7.44
CA LEU A 150 -9.02 10.43 -7.68
C LEU A 150 -9.06 11.95 -7.89
N VAL A 151 -8.30 12.70 -7.09
CA VAL A 151 -8.23 14.17 -7.17
C VAL A 151 -7.50 14.64 -8.43
N ILE A 152 -6.56 13.85 -8.95
CA ILE A 152 -5.65 14.28 -10.03
C ILE A 152 -6.15 13.81 -11.40
N ASP A 153 -6.57 12.55 -11.51
CA ASP A 153 -7.04 11.93 -12.75
C ASP A 153 -8.10 10.86 -12.43
N PHE A 154 -9.37 11.26 -12.53
CA PHE A 154 -10.52 10.38 -12.31
C PHE A 154 -10.55 9.16 -13.25
N PRO A 155 -10.35 9.29 -14.58
CA PRO A 155 -10.19 8.14 -15.47
C PRO A 155 -9.15 7.12 -14.98
N MET A 156 -7.96 7.58 -14.59
CA MET A 156 -6.92 6.68 -14.08
C MET A 156 -7.27 6.07 -12.73
N PHE A 157 -7.96 6.80 -11.86
CA PHE A 157 -8.51 6.23 -10.62
C PHE A 157 -9.42 5.03 -10.89
N VAL A 158 -10.33 5.14 -11.86
CA VAL A 158 -11.23 4.04 -12.24
C VAL A 158 -10.44 2.84 -12.77
N VAL A 159 -9.49 3.08 -13.67
CA VAL A 159 -8.60 2.03 -14.22
C VAL A 159 -7.86 1.31 -13.11
N VAL A 160 -7.21 2.04 -12.20
CA VAL A 160 -6.44 1.45 -11.09
C VAL A 160 -7.36 0.67 -10.16
N CYS A 161 -8.56 1.17 -9.84
CA CYS A 161 -9.54 0.44 -9.02
C CYS A 161 -9.92 -0.91 -9.65
N ILE A 162 -10.19 -0.92 -10.96
CA ILE A 162 -10.50 -2.14 -11.70
C ILE A 162 -9.31 -3.12 -11.64
N MET A 163 -8.09 -2.64 -11.87
CA MET A 163 -6.89 -3.47 -11.84
C MET A 163 -6.62 -4.06 -10.44
N LEU A 164 -6.74 -3.25 -9.39
CA LEU A 164 -6.60 -3.72 -8.00
C LEU A 164 -7.64 -4.78 -7.66
N PHE A 165 -8.90 -4.56 -8.05
CA PHE A 165 -9.97 -5.54 -7.85
C PHE A 165 -9.71 -6.85 -8.60
N LEU A 166 -9.31 -6.78 -9.88
CA LEU A 166 -8.98 -7.95 -10.68
C LEU A 166 -7.79 -8.72 -10.11
N ASN A 167 -6.74 -8.02 -9.63
CA ASN A 167 -5.60 -8.63 -8.95
C ASN A 167 -6.04 -9.44 -7.73
N LEU A 168 -6.80 -8.81 -6.83
CA LEU A 168 -7.29 -9.48 -5.63
C LEU A 168 -8.15 -10.70 -5.99
N LYS A 169 -9.04 -10.56 -6.96
CA LYS A 169 -9.88 -11.66 -7.43
C LYS A 169 -9.05 -12.82 -7.96
N VAL A 170 -8.03 -12.56 -8.77
CA VAL A 170 -7.13 -13.58 -9.32
C VAL A 170 -6.30 -14.24 -8.22
N PHE A 171 -5.76 -13.47 -7.27
CA PHE A 171 -4.92 -13.99 -6.20
C PHE A 171 -5.69 -14.87 -5.22
N VAL A 172 -6.90 -14.46 -4.82
CA VAL A 172 -7.79 -15.32 -4.01
C VAL A 172 -8.10 -16.62 -4.76
N ALA A 173 -8.48 -16.54 -6.04
CA ALA A 173 -8.93 -17.71 -6.79
C ALA A 173 -7.80 -18.69 -7.11
N LYS A 174 -6.57 -18.22 -7.36
CA LYS A 174 -5.49 -19.05 -7.91
C LYS A 174 -4.25 -19.19 -7.03
N VAL A 175 -4.02 -18.30 -6.07
CA VAL A 175 -2.74 -18.19 -5.35
C VAL A 175 -2.87 -18.47 -3.86
N PHE A 176 -3.80 -17.81 -3.16
CA PHE A 176 -3.80 -17.78 -1.69
C PHE A 176 -4.00 -19.12 -1.00
N TYR A 177 -4.78 -20.01 -1.60
CA TYR A 177 -5.14 -21.29 -1.00
C TYR A 177 -4.30 -22.47 -1.48
N LYS A 178 -3.45 -22.29 -2.50
CA LYS A 178 -2.55 -23.35 -2.96
C LYS A 178 -1.48 -23.67 -1.92
N SER A 179 -1.03 -24.92 -1.85
CA SER A 179 0.08 -25.33 -0.97
C SER A 179 1.40 -24.61 -1.30
N ASP A 180 2.31 -24.54 -0.34
CA ASP A 180 3.59 -23.78 -0.48
C ASP A 180 4.49 -24.34 -1.58
N GLN A 181 4.46 -25.65 -1.79
CA GLN A 181 5.17 -26.32 -2.89
C GLN A 181 4.40 -26.26 -4.22
N GLY A 182 3.14 -25.80 -4.20
CA GLY A 182 2.28 -25.74 -5.36
C GLY A 182 2.72 -24.64 -6.34
N ARG A 183 3.13 -25.05 -7.54
CA ARG A 183 3.40 -24.13 -8.65
C ARG A 183 2.08 -23.59 -9.23
N VAL A 184 2.08 -22.33 -9.65
CA VAL A 184 0.87 -21.62 -10.12
C VAL A 184 1.00 -21.17 -11.57
N GLY A 185 -0.08 -21.34 -12.34
CA GLY A 185 -0.19 -20.87 -13.72
C GLY A 185 0.51 -21.77 -14.76
N VAL A 186 0.48 -21.29 -16.01
CA VAL A 186 1.07 -21.98 -17.17
C VAL A 186 2.59 -22.08 -17.05
N PHE A 187 3.23 -21.02 -16.56
CA PHE A 187 4.68 -20.94 -16.35
C PHE A 187 5.19 -21.66 -15.10
N ARG A 188 4.30 -22.32 -14.34
CA ARG A 188 4.64 -23.06 -13.10
C ARG A 188 5.51 -22.22 -12.14
N LEU A 189 5.11 -20.98 -11.89
CA LEU A 189 5.84 -20.06 -11.02
C LEU A 189 5.58 -20.32 -9.54
N HIS A 190 6.52 -19.95 -8.68
CA HIS A 190 6.29 -19.89 -7.25
C HIS A 190 5.25 -18.81 -6.92
N ARG A 191 4.44 -19.02 -5.88
CA ARG A 191 3.31 -18.14 -5.51
C ARG A 191 3.72 -16.67 -5.37
N ARG A 192 4.87 -16.39 -4.75
CA ARG A 192 5.39 -15.03 -4.58
C ARG A 192 5.81 -14.37 -5.89
N GLN A 193 6.51 -15.11 -6.74
CA GLN A 193 6.92 -14.63 -8.06
C GLN A 193 5.70 -14.36 -8.94
N TYR A 194 4.69 -15.22 -8.86
CA TYR A 194 3.43 -15.01 -9.57
C TYR A 194 2.76 -13.70 -9.15
N ILE A 195 2.67 -13.41 -7.84
CA ILE A 195 2.14 -12.13 -7.34
C ILE A 195 2.97 -10.97 -7.88
N GLU A 196 4.30 -11.03 -7.73
CA GLU A 196 5.23 -9.97 -8.13
C GLU A 196 5.15 -9.64 -9.62
N TYR A 197 5.19 -10.65 -10.50
CA TYR A 197 5.12 -10.43 -11.94
C TYR A 197 3.74 -9.95 -12.37
N PHE A 198 2.67 -10.50 -11.79
CA PHE A 198 1.30 -10.07 -12.10
C PHE A 198 1.08 -8.61 -11.67
N THR A 199 1.56 -8.19 -10.50
CA THR A 199 1.51 -6.79 -10.07
C THR A 199 2.38 -5.89 -10.94
N SER A 200 3.55 -6.37 -11.39
CA SER A 200 4.46 -5.59 -12.25
C SER A 200 3.89 -5.36 -13.65
N MET A 201 3.18 -6.34 -14.22
CA MET A 201 2.48 -6.16 -15.50
C MET A 201 1.46 -5.02 -15.45
N ASN A 202 0.75 -4.86 -14.32
CA ASN A 202 -0.22 -3.76 -14.19
C ASN A 202 0.46 -2.40 -14.22
N PHE A 203 1.67 -2.28 -13.67
CA PHE A 203 2.43 -1.03 -13.75
C PHE A 203 2.76 -0.67 -15.20
N VAL A 204 3.14 -1.65 -16.04
CA VAL A 204 3.39 -1.43 -17.47
C VAL A 204 2.12 -0.98 -18.19
N ILE A 205 0.97 -1.59 -17.90
CA ILE A 205 -0.31 -1.17 -18.49
C ILE A 205 -0.65 0.27 -18.09
N VAL A 206 -0.51 0.62 -16.82
CA VAL A 206 -0.74 2.00 -16.33
C VAL A 206 0.21 2.99 -17.00
N PHE A 207 1.49 2.63 -17.17
CA PHE A 207 2.46 3.46 -17.90
C PHE A 207 1.98 3.74 -19.33
N MET A 208 1.57 2.71 -20.07
CA MET A 208 1.12 2.84 -21.45
C MET A 208 -0.15 3.69 -21.56
N LEU A 209 -1.09 3.54 -20.63
CA LEU A 209 -2.32 4.33 -20.60
C LEU A 209 -2.04 5.81 -20.30
N LEU A 210 -1.16 6.09 -19.34
CA LEU A 210 -0.74 7.47 -19.04
C LEU A 210 -0.01 8.10 -20.23
N ALA A 211 0.88 7.36 -20.90
CA ALA A 211 1.56 7.86 -22.10
C ALA A 211 0.57 8.20 -23.22
N ALA A 212 -0.47 7.37 -23.39
CA ALA A 212 -1.56 7.66 -24.32
C ALA A 212 -2.35 8.90 -23.88
N GLN A 213 -2.72 9.04 -22.60
CA GLN A 213 -3.43 10.22 -22.10
C GLN A 213 -2.62 11.51 -22.26
N VAL A 214 -1.30 11.49 -22.04
CA VAL A 214 -0.43 12.65 -22.28
C VAL A 214 -0.48 13.06 -23.75
N SER A 215 -0.54 12.08 -24.65
CA SER A 215 -0.57 12.32 -26.10
C SER A 215 -1.94 12.77 -26.62
N TYR A 216 -3.04 12.28 -26.03
CA TYR A 216 -4.39 12.43 -26.59
C TYR A 216 -5.39 13.21 -25.71
N SER A 217 -5.13 13.35 -24.40
CA SER A 217 -6.09 13.89 -23.42
C SER A 217 -5.56 15.11 -22.65
N TYR A 218 -4.46 15.70 -23.10
CA TYR A 218 -3.84 16.90 -22.51
C TYR A 218 -3.59 16.84 -21.00
N ILE A 219 -3.40 15.64 -20.43
CA ILE A 219 -2.91 15.54 -19.05
C ILE A 219 -1.49 16.11 -19.03
N GLY A 220 -1.22 17.02 -18.10
CA GLY A 220 0.12 17.58 -17.95
C GLY A 220 1.13 16.49 -17.60
N ILE A 221 2.36 16.68 -18.07
CA ILE A 221 3.44 15.69 -17.88
C ILE A 221 3.70 15.47 -16.38
N PHE A 222 3.54 16.51 -15.56
CA PHE A 222 3.76 16.42 -14.12
C PHE A 222 2.69 15.60 -13.41
N GLU A 223 1.43 15.77 -13.79
CA GLU A 223 0.29 15.01 -13.30
C GLU A 223 0.46 13.53 -13.67
N ALA A 224 0.81 13.24 -14.92
CA ALA A 224 1.10 11.88 -15.37
C ALA A 224 2.27 11.25 -14.60
N LEU A 225 3.37 12.01 -14.39
CA LEU A 225 4.50 11.57 -13.56
C LEU A 225 4.13 11.34 -12.10
N PHE A 226 3.17 12.10 -11.57
CA PHE A 226 2.71 11.89 -10.20
C PHE A 226 1.80 10.65 -10.10
N VAL A 227 0.84 10.50 -11.01
CA VAL A 227 -0.07 9.34 -11.06
C VAL A 227 0.69 8.05 -11.28
N ILE A 228 1.74 8.04 -12.11
CA ILE A 228 2.55 6.83 -12.33
C ILE A 228 3.31 6.41 -11.08
N LEU A 229 3.81 7.36 -10.30
CA LEU A 229 4.53 7.08 -9.05
C LEU A 229 3.59 6.59 -7.96
N LEU A 230 2.41 7.21 -7.82
CA LEU A 230 1.36 6.70 -6.94
C LEU A 230 0.94 5.29 -7.35
N SER A 231 0.80 5.04 -8.64
CA SER A 231 0.45 3.71 -9.17
C SER A 231 1.52 2.66 -8.86
N ARG A 232 2.80 3.01 -9.00
CA ARG A 232 3.92 2.14 -8.59
C ARG A 232 3.83 1.80 -7.10
N MET A 233 3.63 2.81 -6.25
CA MET A 233 3.50 2.62 -4.81
C MET A 233 2.28 1.74 -4.48
N MET A 234 1.14 1.96 -5.12
CA MET A 234 -0.06 1.15 -4.93
C MET A 234 0.15 -0.30 -5.33
N PHE A 235 0.77 -0.58 -6.49
CA PHE A 235 1.03 -1.96 -6.92
C PHE A 235 2.06 -2.66 -6.04
N GLN A 236 3.09 -1.97 -5.56
CA GLN A 236 4.03 -2.51 -4.58
C GLN A 236 3.35 -2.80 -3.23
N SER A 237 2.45 -1.91 -2.79
CA SER A 237 1.69 -2.11 -1.55
C SER A 237 0.71 -3.27 -1.67
N MET A 238 0.06 -3.38 -2.82
CA MET A 238 -0.81 -4.49 -3.18
C MET A 238 -0.05 -5.83 -3.26
N GLN A 239 1.17 -5.84 -3.79
CA GLN A 239 2.06 -7.01 -3.79
C GLN A 239 2.40 -7.42 -2.35
N ARG A 240 2.85 -6.49 -1.51
CA ARG A 240 3.17 -6.76 -0.09
C ARG A 240 1.94 -7.26 0.67
N PHE A 241 0.79 -6.60 0.52
CA PHE A 241 -0.49 -7.04 1.07
C PHE A 241 -0.80 -8.49 0.67
N SER A 242 -0.65 -8.82 -0.62
CA SER A 242 -0.94 -10.16 -1.13
C SER A 242 0.01 -11.22 -0.56
N VAL A 243 1.28 -10.88 -0.34
CA VAL A 243 2.25 -11.77 0.34
C VAL A 243 1.90 -11.96 1.81
N GLU A 244 1.50 -10.89 2.52
CA GLU A 244 1.03 -11.00 3.91
C GLU A 244 -0.21 -11.89 4.02
N ASN A 245 -1.11 -11.87 3.04
CA ASN A 245 -2.26 -12.76 3.00
C ASN A 245 -1.89 -14.24 2.90
N LEU A 246 -0.80 -14.60 2.21
CA LEU A 246 -0.29 -15.98 2.21
C LEU A 246 0.06 -16.45 3.63
N TYR A 247 0.71 -15.59 4.40
CA TYR A 247 1.05 -15.88 5.78
C TYR A 247 -0.18 -15.93 6.68
N ILE A 248 -1.14 -15.02 6.51
CA ILE A 248 -2.39 -14.99 7.27
C ILE A 248 -3.19 -16.29 7.07
N VAL A 249 -3.36 -16.73 5.82
CA VAL A 249 -4.06 -17.97 5.48
C VAL A 249 -3.40 -19.18 6.12
N HIS A 250 -2.06 -19.27 6.05
CA HIS A 250 -1.30 -20.35 6.68
C HIS A 250 -1.43 -20.36 8.22
N HIS A 251 -1.40 -19.20 8.88
CA HIS A 251 -1.52 -19.13 10.34
C HIS A 251 -2.94 -19.39 10.85
N LEU A 252 -3.96 -19.01 10.08
CA LEU A 252 -5.37 -19.32 10.38
C LEU A 252 -5.72 -20.79 10.10
N GLY A 253 -4.82 -21.56 9.50
CA GLY A 253 -5.03 -22.99 9.27
C GLY A 253 -6.06 -23.29 8.17
N PHE A 254 -6.26 -22.36 7.23
CA PHE A 254 -7.13 -22.57 6.07
C PHE A 254 -6.49 -23.46 4.98
N GLU A 255 -5.60 -24.39 5.36
CA GLU A 255 -5.08 -25.38 4.42
C GLU A 255 -6.25 -26.24 3.93
N GLN A 256 -6.40 -26.28 2.60
CA GLN A 256 -7.61 -26.66 1.89
C GLN A 256 -8.14 -28.06 2.22
N LYS A 257 -9.44 -28.11 2.55
CA LYS A 257 -10.38 -29.15 2.09
C LYS A 257 -11.15 -28.66 0.86
N LEU A 258 -10.47 -28.08 -0.13
CA LEU A 258 -11.05 -27.53 -1.37
C LEU A 258 -10.29 -28.07 -2.57
#